data_AF-A0A2E3XSI7-F1
#
_entry.id   AF-A0A2E3XSI7-F1
#
_cell.length_a   1.000
_cell.length_b   1.000
_cell.length_c   1.000
_cell.angle_alpha   90.00
_cell.angle_beta   90.00
_cell.angle_gamma   90.00
#
_symmetry.space_group_name_H-M   'P 1'
#
loop_
_entity.id
_entity.type
_entity.pdbx_description
1 polymer ?
#
loop_
_entity_poly.entity_id
_entity_poly.type
_entity_poly.pdbx_seq_one_letter_code
_entity_poly.pdbx_strand_id
1 'polypeptide(L)'
;MKKLTLLLCILSCQLGWSTGNRRLSILAQRASAQVQNGLDQFSTRQQEALLKRYEEILEIVKGNIPDDSDGSGGLFYCDGGYINDLSGNDLDYISGGQQACQEAIKGIFYCDGGYINDQYGKDLDYISGGQKECLRAIKGRFYCDSGWLKNEKGESLDYISGGQEACIESLSHL
;
A
#
# COMPACT_ATOMS: atom_id res chain seq x y z
N MET A 1 -8.51 15.55 26.38
CA MET A 1 -7.08 15.77 26.07
C MET A 1 -6.48 14.62 25.25
N LYS A 2 -6.20 13.41 25.80
CA LYS A 2 -5.46 12.35 25.06
C LYS A 2 -6.07 11.86 23.74
N LYS A 3 -7.42 11.80 23.62
CA LYS A 3 -8.10 11.29 22.42
C LYS A 3 -8.00 12.23 21.21
N LEU A 4 -8.13 13.54 21.41
CA LEU A 4 -8.14 14.53 20.33
C LEU A 4 -6.72 14.79 19.79
N THR A 5 -5.71 14.80 20.66
CA THR A 5 -4.30 14.88 20.27
C THR A 5 -3.86 13.66 19.45
N LEU A 6 -4.31 12.47 19.83
CA LEU A 6 -4.04 11.23 19.10
C LEU A 6 -4.72 11.22 17.73
N LEU A 7 -5.97 11.69 17.64
CA LEU A 7 -6.71 11.77 16.37
C LEU A 7 -6.10 12.77 15.38
N LEU A 8 -5.67 13.95 15.86
CA LEU A 8 -5.00 14.97 15.04
C LEU A 8 -3.65 14.46 14.50
N CYS A 9 -2.88 13.72 15.31
CA CYS A 9 -1.66 13.06 14.85
C CYS A 9 -1.94 12.03 13.75
N ILE A 10 -2.98 11.20 13.92
CA ILE A 10 -3.38 10.18 12.93
C ILE A 10 -3.80 10.85 11.61
N LEU A 11 -4.58 11.93 11.65
CA LEU A 11 -5.01 12.68 10.46
C LEU A 11 -3.87 13.43 9.75
N SER A 12 -2.92 14.02 10.50
CA SER A 12 -1.74 14.62 9.88
C SER A 12 -0.81 13.59 9.22
N CYS A 13 -0.79 12.35 9.73
CA CYS A 13 -0.14 11.23 9.07
C CYS A 13 -0.94 10.79 7.82
N GLN A 14 -2.25 10.58 7.94
CA GLN A 14 -3.09 10.07 6.84
C GLN A 14 -3.22 11.06 5.66
N LEU A 15 -3.39 12.36 5.92
CA LEU A 15 -3.45 13.39 4.85
C LEU A 15 -2.07 13.70 4.25
N GLY A 16 -1.00 13.50 5.03
CA GLY A 16 0.37 13.57 4.52
C GLY A 16 0.72 12.38 3.63
N TRP A 17 0.09 11.22 3.86
CA TRP A 17 0.33 9.98 3.12
C TRP A 17 -0.50 9.87 1.83
N SER A 18 -1.72 10.43 1.77
CA SER A 18 -2.57 10.26 0.59
C SER A 18 -2.23 11.16 -0.61
N THR A 19 -1.29 12.12 -0.50
CA THR A 19 -1.08 13.12 -1.56
C THR A 19 0.30 13.11 -2.19
N GLY A 20 1.29 12.39 -1.65
CA GLY A 20 2.69 12.39 -2.14
C GLY A 20 3.36 13.78 -2.19
N ASN A 21 2.67 14.84 -1.75
CA ASN A 21 3.05 16.20 -2.01
C ASN A 21 3.67 16.82 -0.76
N ARG A 22 5.01 16.93 -0.77
CA ARG A 22 5.83 17.46 0.33
C ARG A 22 5.37 18.82 0.87
N ARG A 23 4.71 19.65 0.05
CA ARG A 23 4.16 20.93 0.51
C ARG A 23 2.89 20.75 1.34
N LEU A 24 2.01 19.83 0.95
CA LEU A 24 0.79 19.51 1.69
C LEU A 24 1.08 18.78 3.00
N SER A 25 2.09 17.90 3.04
CA SER A 25 2.52 17.25 4.29
C SER A 25 3.13 18.24 5.29
N ILE A 26 3.95 19.20 4.84
CA ILE A 26 4.47 20.28 5.68
C ILE A 26 3.35 21.23 6.15
N LEU A 27 2.38 21.54 5.29
CA LEU A 27 1.19 22.32 5.65
C LEU A 27 0.32 21.58 6.68
N ALA A 28 0.10 20.28 6.52
CA ALA A 28 -0.66 19.45 7.45
C ALA A 28 0.04 19.32 8.80
N GLN A 29 1.37 19.17 8.83
CA GLN A 29 2.16 19.16 10.06
C GLN A 29 2.12 20.52 10.78
N ARG A 30 2.24 21.63 10.05
CA ARG A 30 2.13 22.98 10.61
C ARG A 30 0.72 23.28 11.13
N ALA A 31 -0.31 22.84 10.41
CA ALA A 31 -1.71 22.95 10.85
C ALA A 31 -1.93 22.11 12.13
N SER A 32 -1.39 20.90 12.20
CA SER A 32 -1.47 20.04 13.39
C SER A 32 -0.78 20.68 14.61
N ALA A 33 0.40 21.28 14.42
CA ALA A 33 1.12 22.01 15.47
C ALA A 33 0.39 23.30 15.91
N GLN A 34 -0.24 24.03 14.98
CA GLN A 34 -1.06 25.21 15.30
C GLN A 34 -2.34 24.85 16.06
N VAL A 35 -2.98 23.74 15.71
CA VAL A 35 -4.17 23.22 16.42
C VAL A 35 -3.79 22.70 17.82
N GLN A 36 -2.64 22.04 17.98
CA GLN A 36 -2.13 21.60 19.28
C GLN A 36 -1.82 22.78 20.21
N ASN A 37 -1.19 23.85 19.70
CA ASN A 37 -0.90 25.05 20.50
C ASN A 37 -2.16 25.87 20.87
N GLY A 38 -3.27 25.72 20.14
CA GLY A 38 -4.54 26.38 20.44
C GLY A 38 -5.48 25.56 21.33
N LEU A 39 -5.28 24.24 21.43
CA LEU A 39 -6.21 23.31 22.09
C LEU A 39 -6.31 23.50 23.61
N ASP A 40 -5.24 24.00 24.24
CA ASP A 40 -5.19 24.31 25.66
C ASP A 40 -6.02 25.56 26.04
N GLN A 41 -6.50 26.33 25.04
CA GLN A 41 -7.31 27.54 25.26
C GLN A 41 -8.83 27.29 25.09
N PHE A 42 -9.25 26.10 24.66
CA PHE A 42 -10.67 25.79 24.41
C PHE A 42 -11.34 25.13 25.62
N SER A 43 -12.55 25.58 25.93
CA SER A 43 -13.40 24.94 26.95
C SER A 43 -13.83 23.53 26.51
N THR A 44 -14.15 22.67 27.48
CA THR A 44 -14.51 21.26 27.24
C THR A 44 -15.65 21.09 26.22
N ARG A 45 -16.64 22.00 26.21
CA ARG A 45 -17.76 21.98 25.25
C ARG A 45 -17.33 22.32 23.82
N GLN A 46 -16.36 23.21 23.66
CA GLN A 46 -15.81 23.54 22.34
C GLN A 46 -14.99 22.37 21.79
N GLN A 47 -14.27 21.65 22.67
CA GLN A 47 -13.52 20.46 22.29
C GLN A 47 -14.44 19.31 21.82
N GLU A 48 -15.59 19.09 22.48
CA GLU A 48 -16.57 18.08 22.07
C GLU A 48 -17.24 18.40 20.73
N ALA A 49 -17.57 19.69 20.49
CA ALA A 49 -18.13 20.13 19.21
C ALA A 49 -17.13 19.96 18.05
N LEU A 50 -15.84 20.19 18.31
CA LEU A 50 -14.76 19.91 17.35
C LEU A 50 -14.63 18.42 17.07
N LEU A 51 -14.61 17.58 18.12
CA LEU A 51 -14.51 16.12 17.98
C LEU A 51 -15.64 15.56 17.11
N LYS A 52 -16.88 16.02 17.32
CA LYS A 52 -18.04 15.60 16.54
C LYS A 52 -17.93 15.97 15.05
N ARG A 53 -17.47 17.20 14.77
CA ARG A 53 -17.18 17.63 13.39
C ARG A 53 -16.05 16.82 12.75
N TYR A 54 -15.08 16.36 13.54
CA TYR A 54 -13.99 15.51 13.06
C TYR A 54 -14.45 14.08 12.72
N GLU A 55 -15.34 13.51 13.53
CA GLU A 55 -15.95 12.20 13.23
C GLU A 55 -16.74 12.24 11.91
N GLU A 56 -17.48 13.32 11.66
CA GLU A 56 -18.18 13.55 10.39
C GLU A 56 -17.23 13.62 9.18
N ILE A 57 -16.08 14.28 9.33
CA ILE A 57 -15.06 14.37 8.27
C ILE A 57 -14.37 13.02 8.03
N LEU A 58 -14.10 12.26 9.10
CA LEU A 58 -13.49 10.93 9.01
C LEU A 58 -14.38 9.94 8.23
N GLU A 59 -15.69 9.99 8.42
CA GLU A 59 -16.62 9.16 7.64
C GLU A 59 -16.65 9.53 6.15
N ILE A 60 -16.50 10.82 5.82
CA ILE A 60 -16.37 11.28 4.42
C ILE A 60 -15.05 10.81 3.80
N VAL A 61 -13.95 10.82 4.56
CA VAL A 61 -12.64 10.37 4.08
C VAL A 61 -12.61 8.85 3.90
N LYS A 62 -13.13 8.08 4.87
CA LYS A 62 -13.23 6.61 4.78
C LYS A 62 -14.08 6.15 3.58
N GLY A 63 -15.16 6.88 3.26
CA GLY A 63 -15.97 6.57 2.08
C GLY A 63 -15.28 6.81 0.73
N ASN A 64 -14.11 7.48 0.73
CA ASN A 64 -13.34 7.80 -0.48
C ASN A 64 -11.93 7.17 -0.50
N ILE A 65 -11.57 6.38 0.53
CA ILE A 65 -10.37 5.54 0.52
C ILE A 65 -10.84 4.13 0.13
N PRO A 66 -10.31 3.51 -0.95
CA PRO A 66 -10.63 2.12 -1.27
C PRO A 66 -10.41 1.24 -0.04
N ASP A 67 -11.38 0.38 0.26
CA ASP A 67 -11.36 -0.53 1.40
C ASP A 67 -10.28 -1.61 1.16
N ASP A 68 -9.02 -1.32 1.53
CA ASP A 68 -7.84 -2.21 1.49
C ASP A 68 -7.97 -3.37 2.51
N SER A 69 -9.05 -4.13 2.41
CA SER A 69 -9.41 -5.21 3.33
C SER A 69 -8.77 -6.56 2.98
N ASP A 70 -7.86 -6.60 2.01
CA ASP A 70 -7.05 -7.77 1.61
C ASP A 70 -5.58 -7.71 2.10
N GLY A 71 -5.22 -6.71 2.92
CA GLY A 71 -3.89 -6.59 3.52
C GLY A 71 -2.91 -5.71 2.74
N SER A 72 -3.38 -4.97 1.74
CA SER A 72 -2.67 -3.91 1.02
C SER A 72 -2.55 -2.64 1.88
N GLY A 73 -1.81 -2.71 2.99
CA GLY A 73 -1.11 -1.51 3.48
C GLY A 73 -0.01 -1.16 2.48
N GLY A 74 -0.41 -0.65 1.30
CA GLY A 74 0.35 -0.76 0.06
C GLY A 74 1.76 -0.23 0.17
N LEU A 75 2.76 -1.10 -0.07
CA LEU A 75 4.17 -0.69 -0.24
C LEU A 75 4.40 0.11 -1.52
N PHE A 76 3.40 0.17 -2.38
CA PHE A 76 3.43 0.79 -3.69
C PHE A 76 2.28 1.78 -3.85
N TYR A 77 2.49 2.78 -4.71
CA TYR A 77 1.40 3.54 -5.31
C TYR A 77 1.65 3.76 -6.80
N CYS A 78 0.54 3.94 -7.54
CA CYS A 78 0.57 4.21 -8.97
C CYS A 78 0.36 5.69 -9.27
N ASP A 79 1.19 6.25 -10.15
CA ASP A 79 1.00 7.60 -10.71
C ASP A 79 1.25 7.59 -12.22
N GLY A 80 0.19 7.74 -13.03
CA GLY A 80 0.30 7.87 -14.48
C GLY A 80 0.86 6.64 -15.21
N GLY A 81 0.92 5.49 -14.54
CA GLY A 81 1.55 4.25 -15.03
C GLY A 81 2.85 3.90 -14.32
N TYR A 82 3.44 4.81 -13.54
CA TYR A 82 4.61 4.52 -12.73
C TYR A 82 4.22 3.79 -11.45
N ILE A 83 4.92 2.71 -11.13
CA ILE A 83 4.94 2.09 -9.80
C ILE A 83 5.98 2.83 -8.97
N ASN A 84 5.57 3.30 -7.80
CA ASN A 84 6.41 4.06 -6.89
C ASN A 84 6.49 3.38 -5.53
N ASP A 85 7.63 3.49 -4.87
CA ASP A 85 7.72 3.18 -3.43
C ASP A 85 7.02 4.24 -2.58
N LEU A 86 6.87 3.99 -1.27
CA LEU A 86 6.26 4.95 -0.34
C LEU A 86 7.05 6.26 -0.15
N SER A 87 8.31 6.31 -0.59
CA SER A 87 9.13 7.53 -0.57
C SER A 87 8.92 8.40 -1.82
N GLY A 88 8.21 7.86 -2.82
CA GLY A 88 7.96 8.48 -4.12
C GLY A 88 9.12 8.33 -5.10
N ASN A 89 9.93 7.29 -4.96
CA ASN A 89 10.88 6.90 -5.99
C ASN A 89 10.19 6.01 -7.01
N ASP A 90 10.37 6.32 -8.29
CA ASP A 90 9.95 5.48 -9.41
C ASP A 90 10.71 4.15 -9.36
N LEU A 91 9.97 3.04 -9.27
CA LEU A 91 10.52 1.68 -9.35
C LEU A 91 10.42 1.14 -10.77
N ASP A 92 9.27 1.36 -11.42
CA ASP A 92 9.01 0.86 -12.76
C ASP A 92 7.91 1.64 -13.49
N TYR A 93 7.78 1.44 -14.80
CA TYR A 93 6.73 2.00 -15.63
C TYR A 93 5.91 0.93 -16.35
N ILE A 94 4.63 0.84 -16.00
CA ILE A 94 3.68 -0.06 -16.63
C ILE A 94 2.92 0.66 -17.75
N SER A 95 3.10 0.16 -18.98
CA SER A 95 2.34 0.64 -20.12
C SER A 95 0.84 0.35 -19.95
N GLY A 96 -0.02 1.32 -20.30
CA GLY A 96 -1.48 1.22 -20.10
C GLY A 96 -2.02 2.14 -19.00
N GLY A 97 -1.15 2.88 -18.31
CA GLY A 97 -1.53 3.94 -17.38
C GLY A 97 -1.96 3.42 -16.00
N GLN A 98 -2.72 4.24 -15.27
CA GLN A 98 -3.03 4.00 -13.85
C GLN A 98 -3.64 2.62 -13.57
N GLN A 99 -4.60 2.19 -14.39
CA GLN A 99 -5.28 0.92 -14.19
C GLN A 99 -4.33 -0.27 -14.38
N ALA A 100 -3.53 -0.27 -15.45
CA ALA A 100 -2.57 -1.34 -15.71
C ALA A 100 -1.51 -1.42 -14.60
N CYS A 101 -1.06 -0.27 -14.09
CA CYS A 101 -0.17 -0.21 -12.94
C CYS A 101 -0.79 -0.84 -11.67
N GLN A 102 -2.05 -0.53 -11.38
CA GLN A 102 -2.75 -1.11 -10.22
C GLN A 102 -2.94 -2.62 -10.37
N GLU A 103 -3.31 -3.07 -11.56
CA GLU A 103 -3.45 -4.50 -11.89
C GLU A 103 -2.13 -5.26 -11.81
N ALA A 104 -0.98 -4.57 -11.92
CA ALA A 104 0.33 -5.17 -11.83
C ALA A 104 0.81 -5.46 -10.41
N ILE A 105 0.19 -4.87 -9.39
CA ILE A 105 0.63 -5.00 -7.99
C ILE A 105 -0.11 -6.14 -7.30
N LYS A 106 0.63 -6.94 -6.51
CA LYS A 106 0.03 -7.97 -5.65
C LYS A 106 0.84 -8.15 -4.37
N GLY A 107 0.30 -7.68 -3.25
CA GLY A 107 0.97 -7.73 -1.96
C GLY A 107 2.24 -6.87 -1.97
N ILE A 108 3.39 -7.49 -1.67
CA ILE A 108 4.69 -6.83 -1.66
C ILE A 108 5.47 -6.97 -2.98
N PHE A 109 4.81 -7.52 -4.00
CA PHE A 109 5.39 -7.74 -5.31
C PHE A 109 4.60 -6.99 -6.37
N TYR A 110 5.23 -6.82 -7.53
CA TYR A 110 4.54 -6.44 -8.75
C TYR A 110 5.06 -7.23 -9.95
N CYS A 111 4.27 -7.26 -11.01
CA CYS A 111 4.59 -7.93 -12.26
C CYS A 111 4.80 -6.92 -13.39
N ASP A 112 5.91 -7.02 -14.12
CA ASP A 112 6.08 -6.34 -15.41
C ASP A 112 6.64 -7.31 -16.46
N GLY A 113 5.99 -7.38 -17.62
CA GLY A 113 6.43 -8.26 -18.72
C GLY A 113 6.52 -9.76 -18.36
N GLY A 114 5.95 -10.20 -17.24
CA GLY A 114 6.10 -11.55 -16.70
C GLY A 114 7.21 -11.72 -15.64
N TYR A 115 8.01 -10.68 -15.38
CA TYR A 115 8.94 -10.66 -14.25
C TYR A 115 8.21 -10.37 -12.94
N ILE A 116 8.57 -11.10 -11.90
CA ILE A 116 8.19 -10.79 -10.52
C ILE A 116 9.26 -9.87 -9.94
N ASN A 117 8.84 -8.72 -9.44
CA ASN A 117 9.69 -7.73 -8.82
C ASN A 117 9.32 -7.56 -7.34
N ASP A 118 10.32 -7.29 -6.50
CA ASP A 118 10.12 -6.99 -5.09
C ASP A 118 9.78 -5.51 -4.82
N GLN A 119 9.57 -5.19 -3.55
CA GLN A 119 9.29 -3.84 -3.06
C GLN A 119 10.43 -2.82 -3.25
N TYR A 120 11.58 -3.24 -3.75
CA TYR A 120 12.73 -2.40 -4.06
C TYR A 120 12.97 -2.30 -5.58
N GLY A 121 12.06 -2.84 -6.39
CA GLY A 121 12.16 -2.86 -7.85
C GLY A 121 13.22 -3.84 -8.37
N LYS A 122 13.57 -4.86 -7.59
CA LYS A 122 14.51 -5.90 -8.01
C LYS A 122 13.75 -7.08 -8.65
N ASP A 123 14.18 -7.46 -9.84
CA ASP A 123 13.78 -8.71 -10.50
C ASP A 123 14.16 -9.93 -9.65
N LEU A 124 13.16 -10.73 -9.29
CA LEU A 124 13.33 -11.98 -8.56
C LEU A 124 13.31 -13.18 -9.49
N ASP A 125 12.34 -13.25 -10.41
CA ASP A 125 12.15 -14.35 -11.35
C ASP A 125 11.31 -13.95 -12.57
N TYR A 126 11.31 -14.81 -13.59
CA TYR A 126 10.46 -14.69 -14.78
C TYR A 126 9.44 -15.82 -14.85
N ILE A 127 8.15 -15.46 -14.91
CA ILE A 127 7.03 -16.39 -15.04
C ILE A 127 6.51 -16.38 -16.49
N SER A 128 6.66 -17.52 -17.16
CA SER A 128 6.09 -17.72 -18.50
C SER A 128 4.56 -17.63 -18.48
N GLY A 129 3.98 -17.03 -19.52
CA GLY A 129 2.51 -16.82 -19.62
C GLY A 129 2.07 -15.37 -19.41
N GLY A 130 3.02 -14.48 -19.14
CA GLY A 130 2.81 -13.03 -19.06
C GLY A 130 2.15 -12.60 -17.75
N GLN A 131 1.61 -11.37 -17.75
CA GLN A 131 1.12 -10.68 -16.55
C GLN A 131 0.18 -11.52 -15.68
N LYS A 132 -0.78 -12.19 -16.31
CA LYS A 132 -1.80 -12.97 -15.60
C LYS A 132 -1.19 -14.15 -14.83
N GLU A 133 -0.28 -14.90 -15.45
CA GLU A 133 0.36 -16.04 -14.78
C GLU A 133 1.38 -15.58 -13.73
N CYS A 134 2.10 -14.48 -13.98
CA CYS A 134 2.94 -13.83 -12.99
C CYS A 134 2.15 -13.45 -11.72
N LEU A 135 1.00 -12.79 -11.88
CA LEU A 135 0.15 -12.44 -10.75
C LEU A 135 -0.44 -13.67 -10.05
N ARG A 136 -0.77 -14.74 -10.79
CA ARG A 136 -1.24 -16.00 -10.20
C ARG A 136 -0.16 -16.68 -9.36
N ALA A 137 1.10 -16.54 -9.73
CA ALA A 137 2.23 -17.10 -9.00
C ALA A 137 2.43 -16.46 -7.61
N ILE A 138 1.92 -15.25 -7.38
CA ILE A 138 2.18 -14.46 -6.16
C ILE A 138 1.05 -14.60 -5.13
N LYS A 139 1.41 -14.74 -3.85
CA LYS A 139 0.52 -14.60 -2.70
C LYS A 139 1.24 -14.00 -1.49
N GLY A 140 0.80 -12.81 -1.05
CA GLY A 140 1.34 -12.18 0.16
C GLY A 140 2.84 -11.90 0.02
N ARG A 141 3.66 -12.70 0.72
CA ARG A 141 5.14 -12.60 0.76
C ARG A 141 5.87 -13.75 0.06
N PHE A 142 5.12 -14.61 -0.62
CA PHE A 142 5.65 -15.78 -1.32
C PHE A 142 5.18 -15.82 -2.77
N TYR A 143 5.91 -16.55 -3.59
CA TYR A 143 5.49 -16.84 -4.95
C TYR A 143 5.98 -18.22 -5.42
N CYS A 144 5.41 -18.68 -6.53
CA CYS A 144 5.70 -19.98 -7.14
C CYS A 144 6.38 -19.83 -8.50
N ASP A 145 7.48 -20.56 -8.70
CA ASP A 145 8.15 -20.68 -9.99
C ASP A 145 8.49 -22.15 -10.27
N SER A 146 7.90 -22.71 -11.32
CA SER A 146 8.19 -24.06 -11.82
C SER A 146 8.05 -25.15 -10.72
N GLY A 147 7.11 -24.95 -9.79
CA GLY A 147 6.87 -25.82 -8.64
C GLY A 147 7.69 -25.51 -7.39
N TRP A 148 8.60 -24.54 -7.44
CA TRP A 148 9.33 -24.06 -6.26
C TRP A 148 8.57 -22.96 -5.55
N LEU A 149 8.40 -23.10 -4.24
CA LEU A 149 7.97 -22.03 -3.34
C LEU A 149 9.18 -21.14 -3.03
N LYS A 150 9.05 -19.83 -3.29
CA LYS A 150 10.10 -18.84 -3.06
C LYS A 150 9.62 -17.70 -2.15
N ASN A 151 10.54 -17.07 -1.43
CA ASN A 151 10.27 -15.91 -0.58
C ASN A 151 10.54 -14.58 -1.30
N GLU A 152 10.29 -13.46 -0.62
CA GLU A 152 10.49 -12.10 -1.15
C GLU A 152 11.93 -11.73 -1.54
N LYS A 153 12.91 -12.57 -1.23
CA LYS A 153 14.31 -12.39 -1.64
C LYS A 153 14.68 -13.20 -2.88
N GLY A 154 13.76 -14.05 -3.36
CA GLY A 154 13.98 -15.03 -4.42
C GLY A 154 14.62 -16.34 -3.96
N GLU A 155 14.66 -16.60 -2.65
CA GLU A 155 15.23 -17.83 -2.10
C GLU A 155 14.22 -18.98 -2.21
N SER A 156 14.65 -20.12 -2.76
CA SER A 156 13.85 -21.34 -2.78
C SER A 156 13.70 -21.93 -1.37
N LEU A 157 12.45 -22.12 -0.94
CA LEU A 157 12.10 -22.66 0.36
C LEU A 157 11.74 -24.15 0.30
N ASP A 158 10.95 -24.54 -0.70
CA ASP A 158 10.49 -25.92 -0.87
C ASP A 158 10.13 -26.22 -2.33
N TYR A 159 10.13 -27.50 -2.70
CA TYR A 159 9.72 -27.97 -4.03
C TYR A 159 8.44 -28.80 -3.95
N ILE A 160 7.42 -28.37 -4.69
CA ILE A 160 6.11 -29.01 -4.76
C ILE A 160 6.05 -29.84 -6.03
N SER A 161 6.07 -31.16 -5.86
CA SER A 161 6.17 -32.14 -6.95
C SER A 161 5.02 -32.11 -7.96
N GLY A 162 3.89 -31.46 -7.63
CA GLY A 162 2.77 -31.25 -8.54
C GLY A 162 2.98 -30.11 -9.55
N GLY A 163 4.14 -29.44 -9.52
CA GLY A 163 4.48 -28.36 -10.46
C GLY A 163 3.83 -27.02 -10.11
N GLN A 164 3.79 -26.11 -11.09
CA GLN A 164 3.37 -24.71 -10.89
C GLN A 164 1.95 -24.60 -10.31
N GLU A 165 0.99 -25.32 -10.85
CA GLU A 165 -0.41 -25.24 -10.42
C GLU A 165 -0.57 -25.72 -8.98
N ALA A 166 0.02 -26.88 -8.62
CA ALA A 166 0.00 -27.38 -7.25
C ALA A 166 0.71 -26.45 -6.27
N CYS A 167 1.80 -25.79 -6.71
CA CYS A 167 2.47 -24.78 -5.90
C CYS A 167 1.54 -23.59 -5.62
N ILE A 168 0.89 -23.04 -6.66
CA ILE A 168 -0.04 -21.92 -6.51
C ILE A 168 -1.22 -22.30 -5.60
N GLU A 169 -1.75 -23.51 -5.72
CA GLU A 169 -2.81 -24.00 -4.83
C GLU A 169 -2.33 -24.06 -3.37
N SER A 170 -1.09 -24.49 -3.12
CA SER A 170 -0.54 -24.53 -1.76
C SER A 170 -0.47 -23.15 -1.09
N LEU A 171 -0.25 -22.08 -1.88
CA LEU A 171 -0.26 -20.70 -1.39
C LEU A 171 -1.64 -20.26 -0.92
N SER A 172 -2.72 -20.89 -1.37
CA SER A 172 -4.08 -20.51 -0.97
C SER A 172 -4.41 -20.86 0.49
N HIS A 173 -3.58 -21.69 1.12
CA HIS A 173 -3.72 -22.12 2.51
C HIS A 173 -2.74 -21.42 3.48
N LEU A 174 -1.94 -20.47 2.99
CA LEU A 174 -1.04 -19.61 3.77
C LEU A 174 -1.74 -18.30 4.16
#